data_AF-A0A933EW30-F1
#
_entry.id   AF-A0A933EW30-F1
#
_cell.length_a   1.000
_cell.length_b   1.000
_cell.length_c   1.000
_cell.angle_alpha   90.00
_cell.angle_beta   90.00
_cell.angle_gamma   90.00
#
_symmetry.space_group_name_H-M   'P 1'
#
loop_
_entity.id
_entity.type
_entity.pdbx_description
1 polymer ?
#
loop_
_entity_poly.entity_id
_entity_poly.type
_entity_poly.pdbx_seq_one_letter_code
_entity_poly.pdbx_strand_id
1 'polypeptide(L)'
;AMDDDFNTSLAITVMHEMAHEARKTADPGVLLDCGRKLKAFGGLLGVSLDTREETESSPEYMAFVGRIEAGIRERAEARGRRDYKKADEIRERLTREEKVILSDLAGGKTTWRRI
;
A
#
# COMPACT_ATOMS: atom_id res chain seq x y z
N ALA A 1 -12.22 19.57 20.14
CA ALA A 1 -12.08 19.46 18.66
C ALA A 1 -13.43 19.20 17.99
N MET A 2 -14.23 18.20 18.39
CA MET A 2 -15.61 18.06 17.88
C MET A 2 -16.68 18.83 18.67
N ASP A 3 -16.37 19.29 19.88
CA ASP A 3 -17.19 20.26 20.62
C ASP A 3 -17.14 21.68 20.04
N ASP A 4 -16.29 21.90 19.02
CA ASP A 4 -16.08 23.19 18.37
C ASP A 4 -16.61 23.09 16.93
N ASP A 5 -17.93 23.22 16.81
CA ASP A 5 -18.67 23.51 15.57
C ASP A 5 -18.34 22.63 14.34
N PHE A 6 -18.33 21.30 14.52
CA PHE A 6 -18.09 20.30 13.45
C PHE A 6 -16.94 20.66 12.50
N ASN A 7 -15.82 21.16 13.04
CA ASN A 7 -14.65 21.53 12.23
C ASN A 7 -13.96 20.29 11.66
N THR A 8 -14.47 19.79 10.53
CA THR A 8 -13.99 18.60 9.81
C THR A 8 -12.54 18.75 9.35
N SER A 9 -12.09 19.97 9.03
CA SER A 9 -10.70 20.26 8.69
C SER A 9 -9.74 19.96 9.84
N LEU A 10 -10.11 20.35 11.07
CA LEU A 10 -9.33 20.03 12.26
C LEU A 10 -9.39 18.52 12.56
N ALA A 11 -10.54 17.88 12.39
CA ALA A 11 -10.68 16.43 12.56
C ALA A 11 -9.78 15.64 11.59
N ILE A 12 -9.72 16.03 10.32
CA ILE A 12 -8.84 15.41 9.30
C ILE A 12 -7.37 15.62 9.66
N THR A 13 -6.99 16.79 10.17
CA THR A 13 -5.61 17.08 10.60
C THR A 13 -5.18 16.13 11.71
N VAL A 14 -6.02 15.97 12.74
CA VAL A 14 -5.77 15.06 13.86
C VAL A 14 -5.72 13.59 13.39
N MET A 15 -6.58 13.18 12.46
CA MET A 15 -6.50 11.84 11.86
C MET A 15 -5.18 11.61 11.11
N HIS A 16 -4.67 12.62 10.39
CA HIS A 16 -3.39 12.51 9.70
C HIS A 16 -2.21 12.39 10.66
N GLU A 17 -2.23 13.13 11.77
CA GLU A 17 -1.24 12.99 12.85
C GLU A 17 -1.28 11.59 13.48
N MET A 18 -2.46 11.07 13.78
CA MET A 18 -2.60 9.69 14.29
C MET A 18 -2.05 8.65 13.30
N ALA A 19 -2.32 8.81 12.01
CA ALA A 19 -1.78 7.93 10.96
C ALA A 19 -0.25 8.07 10.80
N HIS A 20 0.31 9.24 11.12
CA HIS A 20 1.76 9.46 11.12
C HIS A 20 2.43 8.77 12.31
N GLU A 21 1.86 8.91 13.51
CA GLU A 21 2.37 8.23 14.70
C GLU A 21 2.27 6.72 14.60
N ALA A 22 1.16 6.20 14.05
CA ALA A 22 1.03 4.78 13.74
C ALA A 22 2.14 4.27 12.79
N ARG A 23 2.61 5.09 11.84
CA ARG A 23 3.69 4.69 10.91
C ARG A 23 5.08 4.66 11.56
N LYS A 24 5.28 5.35 12.68
CA LYS A 24 6.58 5.44 13.37
C LYS A 24 6.78 4.37 14.44
N THR A 25 5.69 3.83 14.97
CA THR A 25 5.74 2.85 16.06
C THR A 25 5.72 1.42 15.52
N ALA A 26 6.42 0.52 16.21
CA ALA A 26 6.33 -0.93 16.01
C ALA A 26 5.50 -1.61 17.12
N ASP A 27 4.96 -0.83 18.07
CA ASP A 27 4.15 -1.34 19.18
C ASP A 27 2.75 -1.75 18.68
N PRO A 28 2.39 -3.04 18.77
CA PRO A 28 1.08 -3.53 18.32
C PRO A 28 -0.10 -2.91 19.08
N GLY A 29 0.06 -2.56 20.35
CA GLY A 29 -1.00 -1.95 21.17
C GLY A 29 -1.33 -0.54 20.69
N VAL A 30 -0.29 0.26 20.43
CA VAL A 30 -0.43 1.62 19.88
C VAL A 30 -1.04 1.58 18.48
N LEU A 31 -0.60 0.64 17.63
CA LEU A 31 -1.17 0.44 16.29
C LEU A 31 -2.66 0.10 16.33
N LEU A 32 -3.06 -0.80 17.25
CA LEU A 32 -4.45 -1.18 17.41
C LEU A 32 -5.33 -0.01 17.87
N ASP A 33 -4.85 0.76 18.84
CA ASP A 33 -5.58 1.93 19.35
C ASP A 33 -5.71 3.04 18.31
N CYS A 34 -4.65 3.33 17.56
CA CYS A 34 -4.68 4.26 16.43
C CYS A 34 -5.67 3.78 15.35
N GLY A 35 -5.64 2.50 14.98
CA GLY A 35 -6.55 1.92 14.00
C GLY A 35 -8.01 2.02 14.41
N ARG A 36 -8.34 1.73 15.67
CA ARG A 36 -9.71 1.85 16.21
C ARG A 36 -10.22 3.29 16.17
N LYS A 37 -9.41 4.24 16.62
CA LYS A 37 -9.77 5.67 16.60
C LYS A 37 -9.96 6.17 15.18
N LEU A 38 -9.06 5.82 14.26
CA LEU A 38 -9.18 6.18 12.85
C LEU A 38 -10.47 5.63 12.24
N LYS A 39 -10.81 4.35 12.46
CA LYS A 39 -12.08 3.77 11.96
C LYS A 39 -13.31 4.49 12.54
N ALA A 40 -13.31 4.81 13.83
CA ALA A 40 -14.41 5.53 14.47
C ALA A 40 -14.60 6.94 13.87
N PHE A 41 -13.51 7.70 13.69
CA PHE A 41 -13.57 9.02 13.05
C PHE A 41 -13.94 8.93 11.56
N GLY A 42 -13.44 7.93 10.84
CA GLY A 42 -13.84 7.67 9.46
C GLY A 42 -15.35 7.44 9.34
N GLY A 43 -15.92 6.57 10.18
CA GLY A 43 -17.37 6.32 10.21
C GLY A 43 -18.19 7.58 10.47
N LEU A 44 -17.71 8.46 11.35
CA LEU A 44 -18.37 9.74 11.65
C LEU A 44 -18.31 10.74 10.48
N LEU A 45 -17.25 10.69 9.67
CA LEU A 45 -17.09 11.49 8.46
C LEU A 45 -17.71 10.83 7.21
N GLY A 46 -18.34 9.66 7.35
CA GLY A 46 -18.86 8.88 6.21
C GLY A 46 -17.77 8.24 5.33
N VAL A 47 -16.55 8.11 5.84
CA VAL A 47 -15.40 7.52 5.15
C VAL A 47 -15.12 6.14 5.73
N SER A 48 -15.27 5.08 4.92
CA SER A 48 -14.78 3.76 5.32
C SER A 48 -13.26 3.71 5.15
N LEU A 49 -12.58 3.23 6.20
CA LEU A 49 -11.14 2.95 6.21
C LEU A 49 -10.88 1.44 6.17
N ASP A 50 -11.85 0.65 5.71
CA ASP A 50 -11.64 -0.80 5.58
C ASP A 50 -10.59 -1.07 4.50
N THR A 51 -9.56 -1.79 4.92
CA THR A 51 -8.57 -2.36 4.00
C THR A 51 -9.29 -3.37 3.12
N ARG A 52 -9.04 -3.33 1.81
CA ARG A 52 -9.67 -4.14 0.75
C ARG A 52 -9.41 -5.67 0.88
N GLU A 53 -9.30 -6.23 2.08
CA GLU A 53 -9.01 -7.66 2.33
C GLU A 53 -9.98 -8.58 1.56
N GLU A 54 -11.26 -8.23 1.45
CA GLU A 54 -12.23 -8.99 0.65
C GLU A 54 -11.90 -8.98 -0.86
N THR A 55 -11.27 -7.91 -1.37
CA THR A 55 -10.79 -7.86 -2.76
C THR A 55 -9.51 -8.65 -2.95
N GLU A 56 -8.67 -8.79 -1.91
CA GLU A 56 -7.37 -9.45 -2.01
C GLU A 56 -7.47 -10.98 -2.12
N SER A 57 -8.61 -11.58 -1.79
CA SER A 57 -8.83 -13.03 -1.91
C SER A 57 -9.58 -13.45 -3.18
N SER A 58 -9.94 -12.50 -4.06
CA SER A 58 -10.68 -12.83 -5.30
C SER A 58 -9.77 -13.59 -6.29
N PRO A 59 -10.32 -14.53 -7.10
CA PRO A 59 -9.57 -15.21 -8.16
C PRO A 59 -8.89 -14.24 -9.13
N GLU A 60 -9.55 -13.12 -9.46
CA GLU A 60 -9.01 -12.07 -10.32
C GLU A 60 -7.82 -11.36 -9.67
N TYR A 61 -7.91 -11.07 -8.37
CA TYR A 61 -6.80 -10.49 -7.61
C TYR A 61 -5.62 -11.45 -7.54
N MET A 62 -5.87 -12.73 -7.24
CA MET A 62 -4.82 -13.76 -7.20
C MET A 62 -4.12 -13.93 -8.55
N ALA A 63 -4.89 -13.92 -9.65
CA ALA A 63 -4.32 -13.96 -11.00
C ALA A 63 -3.49 -12.70 -11.31
N PHE A 64 -3.96 -11.53 -10.88
CA PHE A 64 -3.21 -10.27 -11.01
C PHE A 64 -1.89 -10.30 -10.24
N VAL A 65 -1.92 -10.70 -8.97
CA VAL A 65 -0.69 -10.88 -8.15
C VAL A 65 0.25 -11.87 -8.82
N GLY A 66 -0.27 -13.00 -9.32
CA GLY A 66 0.52 -14.00 -10.02
C GLY A 66 1.28 -13.45 -11.24
N ARG A 67 0.65 -12.58 -12.04
CA ARG A 67 1.30 -11.93 -13.19
C ARG A 67 2.43 -11.00 -12.76
N ILE A 68 2.22 -10.23 -11.70
CA ILE A 68 3.25 -9.32 -11.17
C ILE A 68 4.44 -10.11 -10.61
N GLU A 69 4.18 -11.11 -9.78
CA GLU A 69 5.24 -11.95 -9.20
C GLU A 69 6.05 -12.69 -10.27
N ALA A 70 5.39 -13.15 -11.35
CA ALA A 70 6.07 -13.72 -12.50
C ALA A 70 7.00 -12.70 -13.20
N GLY A 71 6.53 -11.47 -13.42
CA GLY A 71 7.34 -10.39 -13.99
C GLY A 71 8.51 -9.98 -13.09
N ILE A 72 8.32 -9.94 -11.77
CA ILE A 72 9.41 -9.66 -10.81
C ILE A 72 10.49 -10.74 -10.88
N ARG A 73 10.12 -12.03 -10.96
CA ARG A 73 11.07 -13.13 -11.14
C ARG A 73 11.84 -13.01 -12.46
N GLU A 74 11.15 -12.77 -13.57
CA GLU A 74 11.80 -12.60 -14.88
C GLU A 74 12.81 -11.44 -14.86
N ARG A 75 12.45 -10.33 -14.20
CA ARG A 75 13.34 -9.18 -14.00
C ARG A 75 14.56 -9.56 -13.16
N ALA A 76 14.38 -10.30 -12.07
CA ALA A 76 15.49 -10.74 -11.22
C ALA A 76 16.47 -11.64 -12.00
N GLU A 77 15.97 -12.55 -12.83
CA GLU A 77 16.78 -13.38 -13.73
C GLU A 77 17.53 -12.55 -14.79
N ALA A 78 16.89 -11.55 -15.38
CA ALA A 78 17.52 -10.63 -16.32
C ALA A 78 18.67 -9.86 -15.65
N ARG A 79 18.46 -9.33 -14.43
CA ARG A 79 19.51 -8.68 -13.64
C ARG A 79 20.64 -9.64 -13.27
N GLY A 80 20.33 -10.88 -12.92
CA GLY A 80 21.32 -11.93 -12.62
C GLY A 80 22.23 -12.23 -13.83
N ARG A 81 21.67 -12.19 -15.04
CA ARG A 81 22.42 -12.31 -16.31
C ARG A 81 23.07 -11.01 -16.78
N ARG A 82 23.00 -9.93 -15.99
CA ARG A 82 23.45 -8.56 -16.35
C ARG A 82 22.75 -7.98 -17.59
N ASP A 83 21.58 -8.48 -17.92
CA ASP A 83 20.72 -7.95 -18.97
C ASP A 83 19.83 -6.84 -18.39
N TYR A 84 20.42 -5.66 -18.21
CA TYR A 84 19.74 -4.51 -17.63
C TYR A 84 18.66 -3.96 -18.55
N LYS A 85 18.84 -4.06 -19.87
CA LYS A 85 17.86 -3.60 -20.86
C LYS A 85 16.56 -4.40 -20.71
N LYS A 86 16.64 -5.73 -20.68
CA LYS A 86 15.48 -6.58 -20.48
C LYS A 86 14.82 -6.36 -19.12
N ALA A 87 15.62 -6.13 -18.06
CA ALA A 87 15.08 -5.83 -16.74
C ALA A 87 14.24 -4.53 -16.72
N ASP A 88 14.67 -3.50 -17.47
CA ASP A 88 13.93 -2.25 -17.60
C ASP A 88 12.66 -2.40 -18.46
N GLU A 89 12.74 -3.15 -19.57
CA GLU A 89 11.57 -3.46 -20.40
C GLU A 89 10.47 -4.16 -19.59
N ILE A 90 10.83 -5.10 -18.71
CA ILE A 90 9.89 -5.80 -17.84
C ILE A 90 9.26 -4.83 -16.82
N ARG A 91 10.04 -3.90 -16.26
CA ARG A 91 9.53 -2.89 -15.32
C ARG A 91 8.53 -1.96 -16.00
N GLU A 92 8.83 -1.50 -17.21
CA GLU A 92 7.94 -0.65 -18.00
C GLU A 92 6.65 -1.39 -18.37
N ARG A 93 6.76 -2.66 -18.76
CA ARG A 93 5.61 -3.53 -19.04
C ARG A 93 4.69 -3.63 -17.84
N LEU A 94 5.21 -3.97 -16.66
CA LEU A 94 4.43 -4.06 -15.41
C LEU A 94 3.78 -2.71 -15.04
N THR A 95 4.50 -1.60 -15.26
CA THR A 95 3.95 -0.25 -15.00
C THR A 95 2.82 0.09 -15.96
N ARG A 96 2.98 -0.22 -17.25
CA ARG A 96 2.03 0.16 -18.30
C ARG A 96 0.78 -0.72 -18.30
N GLU A 97 0.98 -2.04 -18.21
CA GLU A 97 -0.06 -3.06 -18.38
C GLU A 97 -0.77 -3.38 -17.07
N GLU A 98 -0.03 -3.61 -15.99
CA GLU A 98 -0.60 -3.97 -14.68
C GLU A 98 -0.82 -2.76 -13.75
N LYS A 99 -0.41 -1.55 -14.19
CA LYS A 99 -0.53 -0.31 -13.40
C LYS A 99 0.12 -0.44 -12.02
N VAL A 100 1.31 -1.01 -11.94
CA VAL A 100 2.07 -1.15 -10.69
C VAL A 100 3.44 -0.48 -10.73
N ILE A 101 3.86 0.08 -9.60
CA ILE A 101 5.22 0.59 -9.39
C ILE A 101 5.99 -0.44 -8.56
N LEU A 102 7.17 -0.82 -9.05
CA LEU A 102 8.12 -1.64 -8.33
C LEU A 102 9.05 -0.78 -7.47
N SER A 103 9.31 -1.22 -6.24
CA SER A 103 10.28 -0.63 -5.32
C SER A 103 11.25 -1.71 -4.85
N ASP A 104 12.53 -1.55 -5.19
CA ASP A 104 13.59 -2.42 -4.70
C ASP A 104 13.98 -1.98 -3.28
N LEU A 105 13.87 -2.88 -2.31
CA LEU A 105 14.28 -2.71 -0.93
C LEU A 105 15.65 -3.33 -0.69
N ALA A 106 16.27 -2.95 0.44
CA ALA A 106 17.48 -3.59 0.92
C ALA A 106 17.29 -5.11 1.08
N GLY A 107 18.35 -5.88 0.83
CA GLY A 107 18.31 -7.35 0.87
C GLY A 107 17.74 -8.02 -0.39
N GLY A 108 17.59 -7.28 -1.49
CA GLY A 108 17.19 -7.83 -2.78
C GLY A 108 15.69 -8.15 -2.88
N LYS A 109 14.88 -7.67 -1.93
CA LYS A 109 13.42 -7.79 -2.00
C LYS A 109 12.86 -6.72 -2.91
N THR A 110 12.05 -7.11 -3.90
CA THR A 110 11.25 -6.18 -4.69
C THR A 110 9.83 -6.19 -4.13
N THR A 111 9.32 -5.02 -3.79
CA THR A 111 7.92 -4.80 -3.40
C THR A 111 7.21 -4.03 -4.50
N TRP A 112 5.88 -4.04 -4.51
CA TRP A 112 5.11 -3.33 -5.52
C TRP A 112 3.86 -2.68 -4.92
N ARG A 113 3.39 -1.63 -5.57
CA ARG A 113 2.11 -0.97 -5.25
C ARG A 113 1.35 -0.64 -6.52
N ARG A 114 0.02 -0.65 -6.46
CA ARG A 114 -0.83 -0.18 -7.56
C ARG A 114 -0.77 1.34 -7.69
N ILE A 115 -0.94 1.81 -8.92
CA ILE A 115 -1.14 3.23 -9.29
C ILE A 115 -2.62 3.48 -9.46
#